data_AF-A0A431MN68-F1
#
_entry.id   AF-A0A431MN68-F1
#
_cell.length_a   1.000
_cell.length_b   1.000
_cell.length_c   1.000
_cell.angle_alpha   90.00
_cell.angle_beta   90.00
_cell.angle_gamma   90.00
#
_symmetry.space_group_name_H-M   'P 1'
#
loop_
_entity.id
_entity.type
_entity.pdbx_description
1 polymer ?
#
loop_
_entity_poly.entity_id
_entity_poly.type
_entity_poly.pdbx_seq_one_letter_code
_entity_poly.pdbx_strand_id
1 'polypeptide(L)'
;MKSLSFLPGDIIAEHIVEHFQKEGFSGITEAMIIRVGLKQGSRGEVDAAFEEALESDRMLPVHEHFDLHPFGHYAESRSFEEARSAIQSDFGISLRVDLPRLFFEPAPIIIDDALATGTRYDAMIKLCDNIDGFAYAILLNDPDSSFIEYLGTHHGKDWDKLLDGITTTAIALAPEFTLN
;
A
#
# COMPACT_ATOMS: atom_id res chain seq x y z
N MET A 1 13.65 -28.61 1.95
CA MET A 1 12.51 -27.84 2.47
C MET A 1 12.99 -26.41 2.69
N LYS A 2 12.61 -25.47 1.81
CA LYS A 2 12.75 -24.04 2.13
C LYS A 2 11.71 -23.75 3.21
N SER A 3 12.15 -23.27 4.37
CA SER A 3 11.24 -22.62 5.31
C SER A 3 10.64 -21.44 4.56
N LEU A 4 9.35 -21.53 4.23
CA LEU A 4 8.56 -20.36 3.87
C LEU A 4 8.45 -19.58 5.18
N SER A 5 9.31 -18.60 5.36
CA SER A 5 9.12 -17.60 6.41
C SER A 5 7.89 -16.80 6.02
N PHE A 6 6.71 -17.24 6.47
CA PHE A 6 5.49 -16.45 6.36
C PHE A 6 5.67 -15.24 7.27
N LEU A 7 5.68 -14.05 6.69
CA LEU A 7 5.57 -12.84 7.47
C LEU A 7 4.14 -12.79 8.05
N PRO A 8 3.93 -12.33 9.28
CA PRO A 8 2.58 -12.11 9.80
C PRO A 8 1.72 -11.23 8.88
N GLY A 9 2.35 -10.32 8.11
CA GLY A 9 1.69 -9.52 7.08
C GLY A 9 1.15 -10.32 5.88
N ASP A 10 1.70 -11.49 5.56
CA ASP A 10 1.27 -12.31 4.43
C ASP A 10 -0.13 -12.90 4.67
N ILE A 11 -0.40 -13.34 5.91
CA ILE A 11 -1.72 -13.85 6.33
C ILE A 11 -2.77 -12.74 6.21
N ILE A 12 -2.40 -11.51 6.54
CA ILE A 12 -3.31 -10.36 6.38
C ILE A 12 -3.55 -10.07 4.91
N ALA A 13 -2.49 -10.06 4.09
CA ALA A 13 -2.62 -9.83 2.65
C ALA A 13 -3.53 -10.88 2.01
N GLU A 14 -3.42 -12.16 2.39
CA GLU A 14 -4.31 -13.24 1.97
C GLU A 14 -5.76 -12.98 2.40
N HIS A 15 -5.99 -12.68 3.68
CA HIS A 15 -7.34 -12.37 4.17
C HIS A 15 -7.98 -11.15 3.49
N ILE A 16 -7.19 -10.15 3.11
CA ILE A 16 -7.68 -8.99 2.36
C ILE A 16 -8.19 -9.42 0.98
N VAL A 17 -7.39 -10.21 0.25
CA VAL A 17 -7.78 -10.72 -1.06
C VAL A 17 -9.03 -11.59 -0.94
N GLU A 18 -9.05 -12.55 -0.01
CA GLU A 18 -10.22 -13.40 0.22
C GLU A 18 -11.47 -12.60 0.58
N HIS A 19 -11.33 -11.54 1.38
CA HIS A 19 -12.46 -10.69 1.76
C HIS A 19 -13.08 -10.04 0.53
N PHE A 20 -12.28 -9.36 -0.29
CA PHE A 20 -12.82 -8.68 -1.47
C PHE A 20 -13.36 -9.65 -2.52
N GLN A 21 -12.76 -10.82 -2.68
CA GLN A 21 -13.30 -11.87 -3.53
C GLN A 21 -14.67 -12.36 -3.05
N LYS A 22 -14.88 -12.51 -1.72
CA LYS A 22 -16.18 -12.87 -1.13
C LYS A 22 -17.25 -11.79 -1.34
N GLU A 23 -16.84 -10.52 -1.39
CA GLU A 23 -17.71 -9.37 -1.69
C GLU A 23 -17.96 -9.17 -3.19
N GLY A 24 -17.39 -10.02 -4.06
CA GLY A 24 -17.66 -10.06 -5.49
C GLY A 24 -16.54 -9.52 -6.39
N PHE A 25 -15.46 -8.97 -5.81
CA PHE A 25 -14.33 -8.40 -6.55
C PHE A 25 -13.30 -9.47 -6.92
N SER A 26 -13.71 -10.43 -7.76
CA SER A 26 -12.88 -11.58 -8.15
C SER A 26 -11.60 -11.23 -8.93
N GLY A 27 -11.48 -10.02 -9.48
CA GLY A 27 -10.27 -9.51 -10.14
C GLY A 27 -9.11 -9.21 -9.17
N ILE A 28 -9.43 -8.93 -7.90
CA ILE A 28 -8.43 -8.77 -6.84
C ILE A 28 -7.91 -10.17 -6.50
N THR A 29 -6.66 -10.43 -6.86
CA THR A 29 -5.98 -11.73 -6.70
C THR A 29 -4.64 -11.61 -5.99
N GLU A 30 -4.22 -10.37 -5.72
CA GLU A 30 -2.94 -10.03 -5.16
C GLU A 30 -3.05 -8.76 -4.31
N ALA A 31 -2.46 -8.83 -3.12
CA ALA A 31 -2.33 -7.71 -2.22
C ALA A 31 -0.89 -7.58 -1.72
N MET A 32 -0.42 -6.35 -1.57
CA MET A 32 0.82 -6.06 -0.84
C MET A 32 0.57 -5.03 0.23
N ILE A 33 1.03 -5.32 1.44
CA ILE A 33 1.05 -4.37 2.55
C ILE A 33 2.44 -3.74 2.58
N ILE A 34 2.48 -2.42 2.57
CA ILE A 34 3.71 -1.63 2.67
C ILE A 34 3.66 -0.66 3.85
N ARG A 35 4.83 -0.37 4.40
CA ARG A 35 5.06 0.76 5.30
C ARG A 35 5.80 1.85 4.55
N VAL A 36 5.23 3.03 4.51
CA VAL A 36 5.82 4.22 3.91
C VAL A 36 6.37 5.09 5.03
N GLY A 37 7.69 5.20 5.10
CA GLY A 37 8.38 6.10 6.03
C GLY A 37 8.82 7.37 5.31
N LEU A 38 8.79 8.50 6.01
CA LEU A 38 9.38 9.76 5.52
C LEU A 38 10.88 9.78 5.83
N LYS A 39 11.70 9.92 4.79
CA LYS A 39 13.16 10.05 4.90
C LYS A 39 13.57 11.46 5.25
N GLN A 40 13.04 12.42 4.51
CA GLN A 40 13.42 13.83 4.59
C GLN A 40 12.39 14.72 3.89
N GLY A 41 12.44 16.00 4.26
CA GLY A 41 11.57 17.04 3.73
C GLY A 41 10.32 17.23 4.57
N SER A 42 9.89 18.48 4.69
CA SER A 42 8.57 18.87 5.17
C SER A 42 7.51 18.62 4.10
N ARG A 43 6.22 18.62 4.49
CA ARG A 43 5.10 18.48 3.56
C ARG A 43 5.22 19.42 2.35
N GLY A 44 5.51 20.70 2.58
CA GLY A 44 5.62 21.69 1.50
C GLY A 44 6.81 21.44 0.57
N GLU A 45 7.94 20.98 1.10
CA GLU A 45 9.12 20.63 0.27
C GLU A 45 8.86 19.39 -0.58
N VAL A 46 8.22 18.37 0.00
CA VAL A 46 7.86 17.14 -0.71
C VAL A 46 6.85 17.43 -1.82
N ASP A 47 5.79 18.19 -1.52
CA ASP A 47 4.76 18.54 -2.50
C ASP A 47 5.35 19.30 -3.68
N ALA A 48 6.16 20.33 -3.40
CA ALA A 48 6.81 21.12 -4.44
C ALA A 48 7.72 20.26 -5.33
N ALA A 49 8.49 19.33 -4.75
CA ALA A 49 9.36 18.44 -5.51
C ALA A 49 8.58 17.48 -6.43
N PHE A 50 7.45 16.96 -5.96
CA PHE A 50 6.57 16.10 -6.76
C PHE A 50 5.88 16.88 -7.88
N GLU A 51 5.37 18.07 -7.58
CA GLU A 51 4.76 18.97 -8.58
C GLU A 51 5.77 19.37 -9.66
N GLU A 52 6.97 19.82 -9.28
CA GLU A 52 8.03 20.18 -10.23
C GLU A 52 8.43 19.01 -11.13
N ALA A 53 8.53 17.79 -10.57
CA ALA A 53 8.84 16.59 -11.33
C ALA A 53 7.75 16.27 -12.36
N LEU A 54 6.48 16.41 -11.99
CA LEU A 54 5.35 16.22 -12.91
C LEU A 54 5.33 17.28 -14.03
N GLU A 55 5.47 18.55 -13.69
CA GLU A 55 5.49 19.65 -14.67
C GLU A 55 6.65 19.53 -15.66
N SER A 56 7.78 18.97 -15.19
CA SER A 56 8.99 18.80 -15.99
C SER A 56 9.07 17.47 -16.74
N ASP A 57 8.04 16.60 -16.65
CA ASP A 57 8.06 15.23 -17.17
C ASP A 57 9.30 14.43 -16.71
N ARG A 58 9.67 14.59 -15.43
CA ARG A 58 10.78 13.89 -14.77
C ARG A 58 10.28 12.75 -13.90
N MET A 59 11.19 11.83 -13.57
CA MET A 59 10.90 10.77 -12.61
C MET A 59 10.54 11.37 -11.24
N LEU A 60 9.43 10.91 -10.67
CA LEU A 60 8.98 11.33 -9.34
C LEU A 60 10.04 11.01 -8.27
N PRO A 61 10.34 11.93 -7.34
CA PRO A 61 11.41 11.77 -6.34
C PRO A 61 10.99 10.90 -5.15
N VAL A 62 10.36 9.75 -5.43
CA VAL A 62 9.81 8.84 -4.42
C VAL A 62 10.87 8.40 -3.42
N HIS A 63 12.02 7.90 -3.90
CA HIS A 63 13.09 7.37 -3.04
C HIS A 63 13.95 8.43 -2.36
N GLU A 64 13.84 9.68 -2.80
CA GLU A 64 14.50 10.82 -2.17
C GLU A 64 13.78 11.22 -0.89
N HIS A 65 12.44 11.09 -0.87
CA HIS A 65 11.60 11.53 0.25
C HIS A 65 11.01 10.38 1.07
N PHE A 66 10.80 9.21 0.48
CA PHE A 66 10.11 8.09 1.12
C PHE A 66 10.91 6.79 1.06
N ASP A 67 10.85 6.02 2.15
CA ASP A 67 11.27 4.63 2.19
C ASP A 67 10.04 3.72 2.16
N LEU A 68 9.96 2.87 1.15
CA LEU A 68 8.89 1.89 0.97
C LEU A 68 9.36 0.53 1.48
N HIS A 69 8.70 0.02 2.52
CA HIS A 69 9.05 -1.25 3.14
C HIS A 69 7.89 -2.25 2.98
N PRO A 70 7.98 -3.19 2.04
CA PRO A 70 7.05 -4.32 1.98
C PRO A 70 7.05 -5.09 3.29
N PHE A 71 5.84 -5.36 3.77
CA PHE A 71 5.55 -5.87 5.10
C PHE A 71 4.72 -7.16 5.06
N GLY A 72 3.92 -7.33 4.01
CA GLY A 72 3.18 -8.55 3.73
C GLY A 72 2.82 -8.61 2.26
N HIS A 73 2.71 -9.82 1.72
CA HIS A 73 2.31 -10.03 0.33
C HIS A 73 1.49 -11.31 0.23
N TYR A 74 0.49 -11.27 -0.64
CA TYR A 74 -0.20 -12.46 -1.10
C TYR A 74 -0.40 -12.36 -2.59
N ALA A 75 -0.02 -13.41 -3.31
CA ALA A 75 -0.39 -13.65 -4.69
C ALA A 75 -0.25 -15.14 -4.99
N GLU A 76 -1.10 -15.68 -5.86
CA GLU A 76 -0.92 -17.05 -6.36
C GLU A 76 0.21 -17.16 -7.40
N SER A 77 0.53 -16.05 -8.07
CA SER A 77 1.34 -16.04 -9.28
C SER A 77 2.83 -15.71 -9.06
N ARG A 78 3.20 -15.18 -7.89
CA ARG A 78 4.58 -14.80 -7.57
C ARG A 78 4.83 -14.78 -6.07
N SER A 79 6.11 -14.87 -5.69
CA SER A 79 6.56 -14.84 -4.30
C SER A 79 6.74 -13.41 -3.75
N PHE A 80 6.77 -13.27 -2.42
CA PHE A 80 7.11 -12.01 -1.74
C PHE A 80 8.47 -11.45 -2.20
N GLU A 81 9.48 -12.29 -2.42
CA GLU A 81 10.81 -11.83 -2.87
C GLU A 81 10.76 -11.20 -4.27
N GLU A 82 10.01 -11.81 -5.19
CA GLU A 82 9.80 -11.29 -6.54
C GLU A 82 9.01 -9.98 -6.50
N ALA A 83 7.90 -9.95 -5.75
CA ALA A 83 7.07 -8.76 -5.61
C ALA A 83 7.82 -7.59 -4.94
N ARG A 84 8.58 -7.86 -3.87
CA ARG A 84 9.44 -6.87 -3.20
C ARG A 84 10.49 -6.29 -4.16
N SER A 85 11.07 -7.12 -5.02
CA SER A 85 12.09 -6.67 -5.98
C SER A 85 11.50 -5.85 -7.13
N ALA A 86 10.23 -6.09 -7.47
CA ALA A 86 9.51 -5.41 -8.55
C ALA A 86 8.70 -4.18 -8.08
N ILE A 87 8.65 -3.89 -6.78
CA ILE A 87 7.74 -2.89 -6.22
C ILE A 87 7.84 -1.49 -6.86
N GLN A 88 9.04 -1.10 -7.31
CA GLN A 88 9.26 0.19 -7.96
C GLN A 88 8.56 0.30 -9.33
N SER A 89 8.52 -0.78 -10.09
CA SER A 89 7.86 -0.84 -11.41
C SER A 89 6.39 -1.22 -11.32
N ASP A 90 5.99 -1.90 -10.24
CA ASP A 90 4.63 -2.37 -10.02
C ASP A 90 3.67 -1.25 -9.60
N PHE A 91 4.20 -0.12 -9.16
CA PHE A 91 3.43 1.07 -8.83
C PHE A 91 3.01 1.86 -10.07
N GLY A 92 1.69 2.03 -10.19
CA GLY A 92 1.07 3.05 -11.04
C GLY A 92 1.69 4.45 -10.86
N ILE A 93 1.58 5.30 -11.88
CA ILE A 93 2.03 6.70 -11.79
C ILE A 93 1.15 7.43 -10.77
N SER A 94 -0.16 7.26 -10.80
CA SER A 94 -1.09 7.95 -9.89
C SER A 94 -0.83 7.54 -8.45
N LEU A 95 -0.53 6.25 -8.21
CA LEU A 95 -0.13 5.77 -6.88
C LEU A 95 1.12 6.47 -6.36
N ARG A 96 2.13 6.69 -7.23
CA ARG A 96 3.35 7.40 -6.84
C ARG A 96 3.07 8.88 -6.60
N VAL A 97 2.31 9.54 -7.47
CA VAL A 97 1.97 10.96 -7.34
C VAL A 97 1.29 11.25 -6.01
N ASP A 98 0.39 10.36 -5.57
CA ASP A 98 -0.36 10.54 -4.33
C ASP A 98 0.35 10.00 -3.06
N LEU A 99 1.59 9.52 -3.15
CA LEU A 99 2.37 9.11 -1.95
C LEU A 99 2.48 10.21 -0.87
N PRO A 100 2.70 11.50 -1.21
CA PRO A 100 2.66 12.56 -0.21
C PRO A 100 1.30 12.63 0.48
N ARG A 101 0.19 12.58 -0.27
CA ARG A 101 -1.17 12.60 0.29
C ARG A 101 -1.38 11.42 1.23
N LEU A 102 -1.00 10.21 0.79
CA LEU A 102 -1.03 9.01 1.61
C LEU A 102 -0.27 9.21 2.94
N PHE A 103 0.93 9.78 2.91
CA PHE A 103 1.73 9.91 4.12
C PHE A 103 1.23 11.00 5.07
N PHE A 104 0.91 12.20 4.56
CA PHE A 104 0.66 13.38 5.40
C PHE A 104 -0.80 13.59 5.78
N GLU A 105 -1.76 13.11 4.99
CA GLU A 105 -3.18 13.28 5.31
C GLU A 105 -3.68 12.23 6.31
N PRO A 106 -4.69 12.58 7.14
CA PRO A 106 -5.34 11.61 8.01
C PRO A 106 -6.05 10.53 7.19
N ALA A 107 -6.15 9.34 7.75
CA ALA A 107 -6.91 8.25 7.15
C ALA A 107 -8.45 8.49 7.25
N PRO A 108 -9.26 7.84 6.39
CA PRO A 108 -8.87 6.95 5.30
C PRO A 108 -8.44 7.71 4.03
N ILE A 109 -7.46 7.16 3.31
CA ILE A 109 -7.06 7.62 1.97
C ILE A 109 -7.18 6.44 1.00
N ILE A 110 -7.92 6.66 -0.09
CA ILE A 110 -8.04 5.73 -1.20
C ILE A 110 -7.47 6.44 -2.42
N ILE A 111 -6.57 5.77 -3.13
CA ILE A 111 -5.98 6.23 -4.36
C ILE A 111 -6.22 5.14 -5.40
N ASP A 112 -6.72 5.57 -6.54
CA ASP A 112 -7.03 4.72 -7.69
C ASP A 112 -6.15 5.16 -8.86
N ASP A 113 -5.60 4.18 -9.57
CA ASP A 113 -4.89 4.33 -10.82
C ASP A 113 -5.57 3.48 -11.91
N ALA A 114 -6.88 3.62 -12.04
CA ALA A 114 -7.73 2.91 -13.01
C ALA A 114 -7.27 3.00 -14.48
N LEU A 115 -6.34 3.90 -14.82
CA LEU A 115 -5.77 4.04 -16.16
C LEU A 115 -4.38 3.41 -16.30
N ALA A 116 -3.84 2.80 -15.25
CA ALA A 116 -2.52 2.22 -15.29
C ALA A 116 -2.48 0.99 -16.21
N THR A 117 -1.67 1.08 -17.26
CA THR A 117 -1.43 -0.06 -18.15
C THR A 117 -0.03 -0.62 -17.90
N GLY A 118 0.07 -1.91 -17.58
CA GLY A 118 1.35 -2.59 -17.42
C GLY A 118 2.02 -2.42 -16.06
N THR A 119 1.36 -1.80 -15.09
CA THR A 119 1.71 -1.89 -13.67
C THR A 119 0.89 -2.99 -13.00
N ARG A 120 1.30 -3.42 -11.80
CA ARG A 120 0.68 -4.55 -11.11
C ARG A 120 -0.34 -4.11 -10.06
N TYR A 121 -0.10 -2.96 -9.45
CA TYR A 121 -0.99 -2.35 -8.47
C TYR A 121 -1.56 -1.05 -9.02
N ASP A 122 -2.85 -0.91 -8.81
CA ASP A 122 -3.73 0.08 -9.40
C ASP A 122 -4.71 0.63 -8.36
N ALA A 123 -4.73 0.09 -7.13
CA ALA A 123 -5.23 0.83 -5.97
C ALA A 123 -4.23 0.82 -4.82
N MET A 124 -4.26 1.91 -4.04
CA MET A 124 -3.54 2.07 -2.79
C MET A 124 -4.46 2.63 -1.71
N ILE A 125 -4.51 1.97 -0.57
CA ILE A 125 -5.45 2.27 0.52
C ILE A 125 -4.68 2.45 1.83
N LYS A 126 -4.86 3.59 2.50
CA LYS A 126 -4.48 3.82 3.89
C LYS A 126 -5.74 3.87 4.74
N LEU A 127 -5.78 3.03 5.76
CA LEU A 127 -6.97 2.87 6.60
C LEU A 127 -6.83 3.48 8.00
N CYS A 128 -5.61 3.66 8.48
CA CYS A 128 -5.32 4.28 9.78
C CYS A 128 -4.30 5.40 9.63
N ASP A 129 -4.27 6.30 10.61
CA ASP A 129 -3.22 7.30 10.72
C ASP A 129 -1.84 6.65 10.89
N ASN A 130 -0.79 7.44 10.70
CA ASN A 130 0.57 6.92 10.77
C ASN A 130 0.85 6.38 12.18
N ILE A 131 1.44 5.19 12.25
CA ILE A 131 1.85 4.53 13.49
C ILE A 131 3.37 4.49 13.49
N ASP A 132 3.98 4.96 14.58
CA ASP A 132 5.45 5.02 14.75
C ASP A 132 6.18 5.73 13.60
N GLY A 133 5.55 6.75 13.00
CA GLY A 133 6.12 7.53 11.90
C GLY A 133 5.95 6.89 10.51
N PHE A 134 5.23 5.77 10.40
CA PHE A 134 4.97 5.09 9.13
C PHE A 134 3.49 5.16 8.74
N ALA A 135 3.23 5.48 7.48
CA ALA A 135 1.92 5.25 6.88
C ALA A 135 1.84 3.79 6.41
N TYR A 136 0.80 3.08 6.83
CA TYR A 136 0.54 1.71 6.40
C TYR A 136 -0.43 1.74 5.22
N ALA A 137 -0.03 1.12 4.11
CA ALA A 137 -0.85 1.07 2.91
C ALA A 137 -1.00 -0.34 2.37
N ILE A 138 -2.19 -0.61 1.83
CA ILE A 138 -2.54 -1.83 1.12
C ILE A 138 -2.57 -1.49 -0.37
N LEU A 139 -1.81 -2.25 -1.15
CA LEU A 139 -1.81 -2.20 -2.60
C LEU A 139 -2.62 -3.38 -3.11
N LEU A 140 -3.52 -3.13 -4.06
CA LEU A 140 -4.37 -4.15 -4.66
C LEU A 140 -4.21 -4.13 -6.18
N ASN A 141 -4.26 -5.32 -6.78
CA ASN A 141 -4.28 -5.45 -8.23
C ASN A 141 -5.72 -5.41 -8.76
N ASP A 142 -5.89 -4.83 -9.94
CA ASP A 142 -7.08 -4.88 -10.80
C ASP A 142 -8.43 -4.69 -10.09
N PRO A 143 -8.60 -3.65 -9.24
CA PRO A 143 -9.92 -3.31 -8.74
C PRO A 143 -10.75 -2.69 -9.87
N ASP A 144 -11.96 -3.21 -10.08
CA ASP A 144 -12.90 -2.57 -11.01
C ASP A 144 -13.47 -1.25 -10.45
N SER A 145 -14.11 -0.43 -11.28
CA SER A 145 -14.64 0.87 -10.85
C SER A 145 -15.68 0.78 -9.74
N SER A 146 -16.38 -0.35 -9.60
CA SER A 146 -17.37 -0.55 -8.52
C SER A 146 -16.71 -0.81 -7.17
N PHE A 147 -15.44 -1.22 -7.16
CA PHE A 147 -14.63 -1.34 -5.95
C PHE A 147 -14.52 -0.02 -5.20
N ILE A 148 -14.19 1.08 -5.89
CA ILE A 148 -14.02 2.39 -5.25
C ILE A 148 -15.34 2.90 -4.65
N GLU A 149 -16.46 2.66 -5.34
CA GLU A 149 -17.79 2.96 -4.80
C GLU A 149 -18.13 2.11 -3.57
N TYR A 150 -17.76 0.82 -3.59
CA TYR A 150 -17.89 -0.08 -2.45
C TYR A 150 -17.08 0.43 -1.26
N LEU A 151 -15.81 0.79 -1.47
CA LEU A 151 -14.96 1.37 -0.43
C LEU A 151 -15.62 2.61 0.20
N GLY A 152 -16.14 3.52 -0.63
CA GLY A 152 -16.79 4.76 -0.21
C GLY A 152 -18.10 4.58 0.57
N THR A 153 -18.77 3.45 0.42
CA THR A 153 -20.11 3.19 1.00
C THR A 153 -20.08 2.20 2.16
N HIS A 154 -19.07 1.34 2.24
CA HIS A 154 -18.94 0.31 3.26
C HIS A 154 -17.91 0.66 4.35
N HIS A 155 -17.53 1.94 4.47
CA HIS A 155 -16.77 2.45 5.61
C HIS A 155 -17.43 2.05 6.95
N GLY A 156 -16.70 1.37 7.85
CA GLY A 156 -17.24 0.85 9.12
C GLY A 156 -16.69 -0.52 9.53
N LYS A 157 -17.55 -1.41 10.03
CA LYS A 157 -17.17 -2.64 10.76
C LYS A 157 -16.23 -3.60 10.02
N ASP A 158 -16.30 -3.67 8.69
CA ASP A 158 -15.43 -4.56 7.92
C ASP A 158 -14.02 -3.96 7.79
N TRP A 159 -13.93 -2.62 7.69
CA TRP A 159 -12.68 -1.90 7.82
C TRP A 159 -12.12 -1.98 9.23
N ASP A 160 -12.96 -1.86 10.28
CA ASP A 160 -12.52 -2.00 11.66
C ASP A 160 -11.87 -3.37 11.91
N LYS A 161 -12.41 -4.45 11.34
CA LYS A 161 -11.82 -5.80 11.46
C LYS A 161 -10.49 -5.93 10.70
N LEU A 162 -10.41 -5.40 9.48
CA LEU A 162 -9.17 -5.38 8.71
C LEU A 162 -8.10 -4.53 9.41
N LEU A 163 -8.52 -3.37 9.95
CA LEU A 163 -7.70 -2.44 10.73
C LEU A 163 -7.22 -3.05 12.04
N ASP A 164 -8.05 -3.78 12.77
CA ASP A 164 -7.64 -4.48 13.99
C ASP A 164 -6.53 -5.49 13.66
N GLY A 165 -6.66 -6.23 12.56
CA GLY A 165 -5.64 -7.17 12.09
C GLY A 165 -4.33 -6.50 11.70
N ILE A 166 -4.40 -5.42 10.90
CA ILE A 166 -3.25 -4.62 10.46
C ILE A 166 -2.58 -3.94 11.64
N THR A 167 -3.34 -3.28 12.51
CA THR A 167 -2.84 -2.55 13.68
C THR A 167 -2.21 -3.50 14.68
N THR A 168 -2.85 -4.64 14.97
CA THR A 168 -2.29 -5.67 15.86
C THR A 168 -0.97 -6.19 15.31
N THR A 169 -0.90 -6.46 14.02
CA THR A 169 0.32 -6.98 13.39
C THR A 169 1.41 -5.92 13.26
N ALA A 170 1.04 -4.67 12.96
CA ALA A 170 1.95 -3.53 12.94
C ALA A 170 2.57 -3.29 14.32
N ILE A 171 1.74 -3.25 15.37
CA ILE A 171 2.20 -3.10 16.77
C ILE A 171 3.05 -4.30 17.18
N ALA A 172 2.66 -5.53 16.82
CA ALA A 172 3.42 -6.73 17.16
C ALA A 172 4.80 -6.78 16.48
N LEU A 173 4.93 -6.20 15.30
CA LEU A 173 6.18 -6.17 14.52
C LEU A 173 7.02 -4.91 14.76
N ALA A 174 6.48 -3.85 15.35
CA ALA A 174 7.23 -2.63 15.71
C ALA A 174 8.52 -2.90 16.55
N PRO A 175 8.54 -3.85 17.51
CA PRO A 175 9.75 -4.15 18.30
C PRO A 175 10.86 -4.86 17.52
N GLU A 176 10.55 -5.56 16.42
CA GLU A 176 11.54 -6.33 15.66
C GLU A 176 12.46 -5.45 14.78
N PHE A 177 12.14 -4.16 14.64
CA PHE A 177 12.90 -3.22 13.80
C PHE A 177 13.67 -2.16 14.60
N THR A 178 13.60 -2.16 15.94
CA THR A 178 14.39 -1.24 16.79
C THR A 178 15.82 -1.74 17.07
N LEU A 179 16.22 -2.87 16.49
CA LEU A 179 17.55 -3.46 16.63
C LEU A 179 18.09 -3.86 15.25
N ASN A 180 18.61 -2.91 14.50
CA ASN A 180 19.70 -3.09 13.53
C ASN A 180 20.38 -1.75 13.26
#